data_AF-A0AAE3M9B1-F1
#
_entry.id   AF-A0AAE3M9B1-F1
#
_cell.length_a   1.000
_cell.length_b   1.000
_cell.length_c   1.000
_cell.angle_alpha   90.00
_cell.angle_beta   90.00
_cell.angle_gamma   90.00
#
_symmetry.space_group_name_H-M   'P 1'
#
loop_
_entity.id
_entity.type
_entity.pdbx_description
1 polymer ?
#
loop_
_entity_poly.entity_id
_entity_poly.type
_entity_poly.pdbx_seq_one_letter_code
_entity_poly.pdbx_strand_id
1 'polypeptide(L)'
;MNKKHLSTTEWLTIIGFSSVCLSIILFMFVFIPESVLYAKEGILRWLPIILIFGGIPISIYKVVSIFHAQAAKALAFGSILIIGPLFGFQSGKNEKIALDKDGVITTGYISKKWYSTVNKKNEWLVKTKFKVDSVWYESFTQTDKENIYEENQEVEIIYSKRNPELNQIYALFINE
;
A
#
# COMPACT_ATOMS: atom_id res chain seq x y z
N MET A 1 42.32 8.86 -14.93
CA MET A 1 40.90 8.92 -15.33
C MET A 1 40.40 10.35 -15.12
N ASN A 2 40.09 11.06 -16.20
CA ASN A 2 39.68 12.46 -16.15
C ASN A 2 38.20 12.52 -15.74
N LYS A 3 37.89 12.99 -14.52
CA LYS A 3 36.50 13.20 -14.09
C LYS A 3 35.99 14.41 -14.86
N LYS A 4 35.18 14.20 -15.91
CA LYS A 4 34.45 15.28 -16.58
C LYS A 4 33.56 15.95 -15.53
N HIS A 5 33.93 17.15 -15.14
CA HIS A 5 33.13 17.96 -14.24
C HIS A 5 31.90 18.44 -15.00
N LEU A 6 30.73 18.10 -14.49
CA LEU A 6 29.48 18.50 -15.09
C LEU A 6 29.23 19.99 -14.88
N SER A 7 28.78 20.64 -15.95
CA SER A 7 28.39 22.04 -15.87
C SER A 7 27.13 22.20 -15.03
N THR A 8 26.98 23.36 -14.40
CA THR A 8 25.80 23.69 -13.58
C THR A 8 24.50 23.61 -14.37
N THR A 9 24.53 23.90 -15.67
CA THR A 9 23.38 23.80 -16.58
C THR A 9 22.95 22.35 -16.85
N GLU A 10 23.89 21.40 -16.97
CA GLU A 10 23.59 19.97 -17.13
C GLU A 10 22.97 19.39 -15.84
N TRP A 11 23.41 19.83 -14.67
CA TRP A 11 22.77 19.44 -13.41
C TRP A 11 21.33 19.91 -13.32
N LEU A 12 21.06 21.15 -13.71
CA LEU A 12 19.72 21.72 -13.64
C LEU A 12 18.74 21.03 -14.61
N THR A 13 19.16 20.67 -15.83
CA THR A 13 18.31 19.95 -16.77
C THR A 13 17.97 18.54 -16.31
N ILE A 14 18.92 17.83 -15.71
CA ILE A 14 18.71 16.48 -15.17
C ILE A 14 17.79 16.51 -13.96
N ILE A 15 18.01 17.46 -13.05
CA ILE A 15 17.14 17.64 -11.87
C ILE A 15 15.73 18.01 -12.33
N GLY A 16 15.59 18.94 -13.27
CA GLY A 16 14.30 19.36 -13.81
C GLY A 16 13.55 18.19 -14.47
N PHE A 17 14.20 17.45 -15.37
CA PHE A 17 13.56 16.34 -16.08
C PHE A 17 13.24 15.16 -15.15
N SER A 18 14.16 14.83 -14.23
CA SER A 18 13.91 13.79 -13.22
C SER A 18 12.78 14.18 -12.28
N SER A 19 12.69 15.46 -11.91
CA SER A 19 11.58 15.97 -11.10
C SER A 19 10.25 15.87 -11.84
N VAL A 20 10.19 16.20 -13.14
CA VAL A 20 8.95 16.08 -13.93
C VAL A 20 8.53 14.62 -14.05
N CYS A 21 9.46 13.70 -14.35
CA CYS A 21 9.17 12.27 -14.38
C CYS A 21 8.68 11.76 -13.02
N LEU A 22 9.33 12.18 -11.93
CA LEU A 22 8.91 11.85 -10.57
C LEU A 22 7.53 12.41 -10.26
N SER A 23 7.21 13.64 -10.68
CA SER A 23 5.89 14.25 -10.51
C SER A 23 4.80 13.52 -11.29
N ILE A 24 5.05 13.12 -12.55
CA ILE A 24 4.09 12.34 -13.35
C ILE A 24 3.85 10.98 -12.70
N ILE A 25 4.91 10.35 -12.22
CA ILE A 25 4.82 9.05 -11.54
C ILE A 25 4.06 9.18 -10.22
N LEU A 26 4.40 10.16 -9.39
CA LEU A 26 3.68 10.43 -8.13
C LEU A 26 2.22 10.81 -8.38
N PHE A 27 1.94 11.53 -9.46
CA PHE A 27 0.58 11.82 -9.90
C PHE A 27 -0.16 10.52 -10.23
N MET A 28 0.45 9.59 -10.98
CA MET A 28 -0.16 8.27 -11.23
C MET A 28 -0.48 7.53 -9.93
N PHE A 29 0.29 7.69 -8.85
CA PHE A 29 -0.02 7.12 -7.54
C PHE A 29 -1.24 7.75 -6.86
N VAL A 30 -1.49 9.04 -7.04
CA VAL A 30 -2.67 9.72 -6.49
C VAL A 30 -3.96 9.26 -7.17
N PHE A 31 -3.87 8.86 -8.44
CA PHE A 31 -5.03 8.47 -9.26
C PHE A 31 -5.27 6.95 -9.33
N ILE A 32 -4.53 6.13 -8.57
CA ILE A 32 -4.80 4.69 -8.53
C ILE A 32 -6.16 4.46 -7.84
N PRO A 33 -7.12 3.76 -8.48
CA PRO A 33 -8.40 3.47 -7.87
C PRO A 33 -8.25 2.63 -6.60
N GLU A 34 -9.12 2.85 -5.61
CA GLU A 34 -9.16 2.08 -4.36
C GLU A 34 -9.27 0.57 -4.62
N SER A 35 -10.02 0.17 -5.65
CA SER A 35 -10.16 -1.24 -6.06
C SER A 35 -8.84 -1.90 -6.45
N VAL A 36 -7.86 -1.12 -6.94
CA VAL A 36 -6.52 -1.62 -7.29
C VAL A 36 -5.61 -1.59 -6.07
N LEU A 37 -5.69 -0.54 -5.24
CA LEU A 37 -4.86 -0.40 -4.03
C LEU A 37 -5.14 -1.49 -3.00
N TYR A 38 -6.42 -1.87 -2.84
CA TYR A 38 -6.86 -2.83 -1.82
C TYR A 38 -7.24 -4.19 -2.40
N ALA A 39 -6.84 -4.48 -3.65
CA ALA A 39 -7.07 -5.78 -4.26
C ALA A 39 -6.35 -6.88 -3.46
N LYS A 40 -7.11 -7.88 -2.97
CA LYS A 40 -6.57 -9.04 -2.25
C LYS A 40 -6.08 -10.15 -3.17
N GLU A 41 -6.68 -10.24 -4.36
CA GLU A 41 -6.46 -11.30 -5.34
C GLU A 41 -6.18 -10.77 -6.75
N GLY A 42 -5.62 -11.63 -7.60
CA GLY A 42 -5.36 -11.34 -9.01
C GLY A 42 -4.14 -10.46 -9.29
N ILE A 43 -3.99 -10.07 -10.56
CA ILE A 43 -2.85 -9.29 -11.05
C ILE A 43 -2.83 -7.86 -10.50
N LEU A 44 -4.01 -7.31 -10.18
CA LEU A 44 -4.16 -5.94 -9.70
C LEU A 44 -3.45 -5.71 -8.35
N ARG A 45 -3.44 -6.73 -7.47
CA ARG A 45 -2.70 -6.68 -6.20
C ARG A 45 -1.20 -6.41 -6.38
N TRP A 46 -0.61 -6.92 -7.46
CA TRP A 46 0.81 -6.78 -7.71
C TRP A 46 1.17 -5.46 -8.39
N LEU A 47 0.20 -4.74 -8.93
CA LEU A 47 0.44 -3.54 -9.72
C LEU A 47 1.22 -2.47 -8.93
N PRO A 48 0.85 -2.11 -7.67
CA PRO A 48 1.62 -1.11 -6.92
C PRO A 48 3.06 -1.56 -6.65
N ILE A 49 3.26 -2.85 -6.36
CA ILE A 49 4.58 -3.43 -6.10
C ILE A 49 5.44 -3.38 -7.37
N ILE A 50 4.90 -3.81 -8.51
CA ILE A 50 5.61 -3.79 -9.80
C ILE A 50 5.98 -2.37 -10.19
N LEU A 51 5.08 -1.39 -9.96
CA LEU A 51 5.38 0.02 -10.21
C LEU A 51 6.52 0.52 -9.32
N ILE A 52 6.44 0.32 -7.99
CA ILE A 52 7.44 0.82 -7.04
C ILE A 52 8.81 0.19 -7.25
N PHE A 53 8.88 -1.13 -7.47
CA PHE A 53 10.15 -1.86 -7.54
C PHE A 53 10.69 -2.02 -8.97
N GLY A 54 9.86 -1.84 -9.99
CA GLY A 54 10.23 -2.05 -11.39
C GLY A 54 9.93 -0.84 -12.27
N GLY A 55 8.66 -0.48 -12.39
CA GLY A 55 8.21 0.56 -13.33
C GLY A 55 8.94 1.90 -13.14
N ILE A 56 8.97 2.40 -11.91
CA ILE A 56 9.58 3.68 -11.58
C ILE A 56 11.11 3.62 -11.66
N PRO A 57 11.80 2.66 -11.00
CA PRO A 57 13.25 2.63 -11.03
C PRO A 57 13.79 2.41 -12.45
N ILE A 58 13.14 1.57 -13.26
CA ILE A 58 13.54 1.34 -14.67
C ILE A 58 13.35 2.63 -15.48
N SER A 59 12.24 3.34 -15.28
CA SER A 59 11.98 4.60 -15.99
C SER A 59 13.01 5.66 -15.63
N ILE A 60 13.30 5.84 -14.33
CA ILE A 60 14.35 6.75 -13.84
C ILE A 60 15.71 6.33 -14.41
N TYR A 61 16.05 5.04 -14.35
CA TYR A 61 17.31 4.54 -14.88
C TYR A 61 17.47 4.85 -16.37
N LYS A 62 16.48 4.49 -17.19
CA LYS A 62 16.52 4.74 -18.65
C LYS A 62 16.72 6.21 -18.95
N VAL A 63 15.91 7.06 -18.35
CA VAL A 63 15.97 8.52 -18.54
C VAL A 63 17.31 9.09 -18.10
N VAL A 64 17.73 8.81 -16.88
CA VAL A 64 18.97 9.37 -16.33
C VAL A 64 20.18 8.80 -17.05
N SER A 65 20.16 7.54 -17.50
CA SER A 65 21.29 6.90 -18.17
C SER A 65 21.66 7.57 -19.51
N ILE A 66 20.70 8.19 -20.20
CA ILE A 66 20.91 8.95 -21.44
C ILE A 66 21.88 10.11 -21.18
N PHE A 67 21.79 10.72 -20.01
CA PHE A 67 22.61 11.87 -19.65
C PHE A 67 23.80 11.46 -18.78
N HIS A 68 23.57 10.63 -17.75
CA HIS A 68 24.50 10.33 -16.65
C HIS A 68 24.42 8.85 -16.21
N ALA A 69 25.09 7.98 -16.95
CA ALA A 69 25.12 6.54 -16.66
C ALA A 69 25.60 6.19 -15.22
N GLN A 70 26.51 6.97 -14.65
CA GLN A 70 27.07 6.71 -13.31
C GLN A 70 26.08 7.03 -12.18
N ALA A 71 25.27 8.08 -12.32
CA ALA A 71 24.26 8.49 -11.34
C ALA A 71 22.93 7.73 -11.49
N ALA A 72 22.63 7.22 -12.68
CA ALA A 72 21.36 6.56 -13.01
C ALA A 72 21.02 5.40 -12.06
N LYS A 73 22.01 4.55 -11.74
CA LYS A 73 21.80 3.42 -10.82
C LYS A 73 21.46 3.90 -9.41
N ALA A 74 22.23 4.86 -8.89
CA ALA A 74 22.03 5.39 -7.55
C ALA A 74 20.65 6.05 -7.39
N LEU A 75 20.22 6.83 -8.38
CA LEU A 75 18.91 7.48 -8.38
C LEU A 75 17.75 6.48 -8.52
N ALA A 76 17.90 5.46 -9.38
CA ALA A 76 16.90 4.42 -9.52
C ALA A 76 16.69 3.65 -8.21
N PHE A 77 17.76 3.20 -7.56
CA PHE A 77 17.66 2.52 -6.26
C PHE A 77 17.17 3.44 -5.14
N GLY A 78 17.65 4.69 -5.12
CA GLY A 78 17.20 5.70 -4.15
C GLY A 78 15.70 5.98 -4.24
N SER A 79 15.12 5.92 -5.44
CA SER A 79 13.67 6.12 -5.63
C SER A 79 12.83 5.08 -4.90
N ILE A 80 13.26 3.82 -4.84
CA ILE A 80 12.53 2.75 -4.12
C ILE A 80 12.45 3.06 -2.63
N LEU A 81 13.56 3.54 -2.05
CA LEU A 81 13.66 3.88 -0.62
C LEU A 81 12.81 5.09 -0.23
N ILE A 82 12.51 5.99 -1.17
CA ILE A 82 11.68 7.17 -0.92
C ILE A 82 10.20 6.84 -1.19
N ILE A 83 9.91 6.25 -2.35
CA ILE A 83 8.55 6.04 -2.84
C ILE A 83 7.86 4.93 -2.06
N GLY A 84 8.54 3.83 -1.74
CA GLY A 84 7.95 2.71 -1.01
C GLY A 84 7.35 3.12 0.35
N PRO A 85 8.13 3.74 1.25
CA PRO A 85 7.62 4.23 2.53
C PRO A 85 6.55 5.30 2.39
N LEU A 86 6.72 6.25 1.46
CA LEU A 86 5.73 7.31 1.22
C LEU A 86 4.39 6.73 0.75
N PHE A 87 4.42 5.75 -0.16
CA PHE A 87 3.24 5.05 -0.63
C PHE A 87 2.52 4.32 0.51
N GLY A 88 3.25 3.56 1.34
CA GLY A 88 2.68 2.86 2.48
C GLY A 88 2.00 3.80 3.47
N PHE A 89 2.64 4.93 3.77
CA PHE A 89 2.08 5.96 4.66
C PHE A 89 0.83 6.62 4.09
N GLN A 90 0.85 6.99 2.80
CA GLN A 90 -0.30 7.62 2.15
C GLN A 90 -1.48 6.65 2.01
N SER A 91 -1.22 5.39 1.66
CA SER A 91 -2.26 4.36 1.53
C SER A 91 -2.99 4.14 2.87
N GLY A 92 -2.26 4.07 3.98
CA GLY A 92 -2.87 3.94 5.30
C GLY A 92 -3.67 5.17 5.76
N LYS A 93 -3.30 6.37 5.31
CA LYS A 93 -4.12 7.58 5.54
C LYS A 93 -5.40 7.57 4.72
N ASN A 94 -5.31 7.20 3.45
CA ASN A 94 -6.46 7.13 2.56
C ASN A 94 -7.47 6.08 3.04
N GLU A 95 -6.99 4.95 3.57
CA GLU A 95 -7.81 3.91 4.19
C GLU A 95 -8.66 4.47 5.33
N LYS A 96 -8.04 5.18 6.28
CA LYS A 96 -8.76 5.80 7.40
C LYS A 96 -9.80 6.80 6.92
N ILE A 97 -9.42 7.69 6.00
CA ILE A 97 -10.33 8.70 5.45
C ILE A 97 -11.52 8.04 4.73
N ALA A 98 -11.28 6.96 3.98
CA ALA A 98 -12.34 6.26 3.25
C ALA A 98 -13.29 5.53 4.21
N LEU A 99 -12.78 4.91 5.28
CA LEU A 99 -13.61 4.27 6.30
C LEU A 99 -14.38 5.30 7.14
N ASP A 100 -13.80 6.46 7.44
CA ASP A 100 -14.49 7.52 8.18
C ASP A 100 -15.59 8.20 7.36
N LYS A 101 -15.38 8.34 6.05
CA LYS A 101 -16.30 9.06 5.15
C LYS A 101 -17.40 8.17 4.58
N ASP A 102 -17.05 6.97 4.13
CA ASP A 102 -17.92 6.06 3.37
C ASP A 102 -18.11 4.72 4.11
N GLY A 103 -17.79 4.67 5.40
CA GLY A 103 -17.88 3.48 6.24
C GLY A 103 -19.31 3.04 6.52
N VAL A 104 -19.56 1.75 6.35
CA VAL A 104 -20.79 1.08 6.73
C VAL A 104 -20.44 -0.05 7.69
N ILE A 105 -21.19 -0.17 8.78
CA ILE A 105 -21.01 -1.24 9.77
C ILE A 105 -21.87 -2.42 9.36
N THR A 106 -21.30 -3.62 9.45
CA THR A 106 -22.02 -4.88 9.29
C THR A 106 -21.51 -5.90 10.29
N THR A 107 -22.35 -6.88 10.58
CA THR A 107 -21.95 -8.03 11.37
C THR A 107 -21.13 -9.01 10.52
N GLY A 108 -20.08 -9.55 11.11
CA GLY A 108 -19.33 -10.68 10.58
C GLY A 108 -18.70 -11.49 11.70
N TYR A 109 -17.72 -12.30 11.37
CA TYR A 109 -17.10 -13.18 12.36
C TYR A 109 -15.60 -13.34 12.13
N ILE A 110 -14.87 -13.71 13.18
CA ILE A 110 -13.46 -14.08 13.09
C ILE A 110 -13.35 -15.40 12.33
N SER A 111 -12.85 -15.36 11.10
CA SER A 111 -12.71 -16.56 10.26
C SER A 111 -11.49 -17.38 10.63
N LYS A 112 -10.46 -16.75 11.20
CA LYS A 112 -9.21 -17.41 11.58
C LYS A 112 -8.47 -16.61 12.63
N LYS A 113 -7.88 -17.29 13.61
CA LYS A 113 -6.96 -16.73 14.60
C LYS A 113 -5.73 -17.61 14.71
N TRP A 114 -4.54 -17.02 14.69
CA TRP A 114 -3.31 -17.77 14.85
C TRP A 114 -2.21 -16.94 15.48
N TYR A 115 -1.28 -17.63 16.14
CA TYR A 115 -0.10 -16.99 16.71
C TYR A 115 1.02 -16.96 15.68
N SER A 116 1.63 -15.78 15.49
CA SER A 116 2.79 -15.61 14.61
C SER A 116 4.03 -15.29 15.43
N THR A 117 5.14 -15.95 15.09
CA THR A 117 6.48 -15.73 15.67
C THR A 117 7.46 -15.15 14.66
N VAL A 118 6.96 -14.66 13.52
CA VAL A 118 7.80 -14.19 12.41
C VAL A 118 8.55 -12.91 12.81
N ASN A 119 9.84 -12.85 12.51
CA ASN A 119 10.71 -11.68 12.75
C ASN A 119 10.76 -11.22 14.22
N LYS A 120 10.72 -12.15 15.18
CA LYS A 120 10.72 -11.88 16.64
C LYS A 120 9.52 -11.04 17.13
N LYS A 121 8.50 -10.87 16.29
CA LYS A 121 7.22 -10.30 16.70
C LYS A 121 6.31 -11.46 17.06
N ASN A 122 6.06 -11.57 18.36
CA ASN A 122 5.23 -12.58 19.00
C ASN A 122 3.83 -11.98 19.15
N GLU A 123 2.99 -12.15 18.13
CA GLU A 123 1.71 -11.45 18.04
C GLU A 123 0.60 -12.43 17.60
N TRP A 124 -0.59 -12.26 18.19
CA TRP A 124 -1.79 -12.92 17.67
C TRP A 124 -2.29 -12.17 16.45
N LEU A 125 -2.72 -12.92 15.45
CA LEU A 125 -3.21 -12.43 14.18
C LEU A 125 -4.60 -12.99 13.95
N VAL A 126 -5.47 -12.15 13.40
CA VAL A 126 -6.86 -12.50 13.10
C VAL A 126 -7.23 -12.11 11.67
N LYS A 127 -8.19 -12.84 11.13
CA LYS A 127 -8.92 -12.50 9.91
C LYS A 127 -10.41 -12.54 10.21
N THR A 128 -11.15 -11.68 9.53
CA THR A 128 -12.61 -11.67 9.63
C THR A 128 -13.25 -11.95 8.29
N LYS A 129 -14.49 -12.43 8.34
CA LYS A 129 -15.30 -12.70 7.16
C LYS A 129 -16.71 -12.15 7.36
N PHE A 130 -17.24 -11.53 6.32
CA PHE A 130 -18.55 -10.87 6.33
C PHE A 130 -19.18 -10.89 4.95
N LYS A 131 -20.47 -10.57 4.89
CA LYS A 131 -21.27 -10.64 3.66
C LYS A 131 -21.81 -9.26 3.30
N VAL A 132 -21.64 -8.85 2.05
CA VAL A 132 -22.25 -7.63 1.48
C VAL A 132 -22.90 -8.02 0.16
N ASP A 133 -24.18 -7.70 -0.03
CA ASP A 133 -24.94 -8.01 -1.26
C ASP A 133 -24.79 -9.46 -1.74
N SER A 134 -24.85 -10.39 -0.78
CA SER A 134 -24.64 -11.83 -1.00
C SER A 134 -23.24 -12.29 -1.40
N VAL A 135 -22.26 -11.39 -1.50
CA VAL A 135 -20.85 -11.68 -1.73
C VAL A 135 -20.10 -11.75 -0.40
N TRP A 136 -19.26 -12.78 -0.25
CA TRP A 136 -18.41 -12.93 0.93
C TRP A 136 -17.09 -12.18 0.74
N TYR A 137 -16.72 -11.41 1.75
CA TYR A 137 -15.46 -10.69 1.83
C TYR A 137 -14.66 -11.18 3.03
N GLU A 138 -13.33 -11.22 2.89
CA GLU A 138 -12.40 -11.55 3.98
C GLU A 138 -11.49 -10.36 4.25
N SER A 139 -11.18 -10.05 5.50
CA SER A 139 -10.26 -8.96 5.85
C SER A 139 -8.81 -9.29 5.51
N PHE A 140 -7.97 -8.25 5.41
CA PHE A 140 -6.54 -8.46 5.58
C PHE A 140 -6.25 -8.96 7.00
N THR A 141 -5.07 -9.56 7.18
CA THR A 141 -4.60 -9.97 8.50
C THR A 141 -4.46 -8.75 9.41
N GLN A 142 -5.13 -8.78 10.56
CA GLN A 142 -5.06 -7.74 11.58
C GLN A 142 -4.35 -8.28 12.82
N THR A 143 -3.62 -7.42 13.53
CA THR A 143 -2.94 -7.78 14.77
C THR A 143 -3.89 -7.70 15.96
N ASP A 144 -4.01 -8.78 16.71
CA ASP A 144 -4.73 -8.87 17.98
C ASP A 144 -3.73 -8.84 19.15
N LYS A 145 -3.18 -7.68 19.48
CA LYS A 145 -2.12 -7.58 20.50
C LYS A 145 -2.56 -8.07 21.88
N GLU A 146 -3.85 -7.90 22.17
CA GLU A 146 -4.43 -8.19 23.49
C GLU A 146 -5.02 -9.61 23.56
N ASN A 147 -5.00 -10.36 22.45
CA ASN A 147 -5.52 -11.72 22.36
C ASN A 147 -7.03 -11.81 22.69
N ILE A 148 -7.80 -10.77 22.37
CA ILE A 148 -9.20 -10.61 22.82
C ILE A 148 -10.23 -11.33 21.94
N TYR A 149 -9.89 -11.65 20.70
CA TYR A 149 -10.83 -12.25 19.75
C TYR A 149 -10.79 -13.78 19.77
N GLU A 150 -11.86 -14.49 19.49
CA GLU A 150 -11.86 -15.96 19.34
C GLU A 150 -12.31 -16.38 17.93
N GLU A 151 -11.90 -17.56 17.45
CA GLU A 151 -12.38 -18.06 16.17
C GLU A 151 -13.90 -18.27 16.19
N ASN A 152 -14.58 -17.89 15.10
CA ASN A 152 -16.03 -17.86 14.97
C ASN A 152 -16.76 -16.87 15.90
N GLN A 153 -16.04 -16.04 16.65
CA GLN A 153 -16.66 -14.95 17.41
C GLN A 153 -17.27 -13.92 16.46
N GLU A 154 -18.47 -13.46 16.79
CA GLU A 154 -19.16 -12.40 16.09
C GLU A 154 -18.55 -11.03 16.41
N VAL A 155 -18.34 -10.21 15.38
CA VAL A 155 -17.72 -8.89 15.50
C VAL A 155 -18.40 -7.90 14.56
N GLU A 156 -18.34 -6.62 14.93
CA GLU A 156 -18.72 -5.54 14.04
C GLU A 156 -17.55 -5.19 13.13
N ILE A 157 -17.83 -5.13 11.82
CA ILE A 157 -16.86 -4.81 10.78
C ILE A 157 -17.33 -3.54 10.10
N ILE A 158 -16.43 -2.56 10.02
CA ILE A 158 -16.63 -1.38 9.19
C ILE A 158 -15.95 -1.60 7.85
N TYR A 159 -16.68 -1.36 6.76
CA TYR A 159 -16.16 -1.47 5.40
C TYR A 159 -16.51 -0.22 4.59
N SER A 160 -15.70 0.11 3.59
CA SER A 160 -16.02 1.19 2.65
C SER A 160 -17.13 0.75 1.70
N LYS A 161 -18.24 1.50 1.65
CA LYS A 161 -19.35 1.24 0.72
C LYS A 161 -18.91 1.21 -0.75
N ARG A 162 -17.87 1.97 -1.09
CA ARG A 162 -17.34 2.05 -2.46
C ARG A 162 -16.43 0.86 -2.81
N ASN A 163 -15.82 0.23 -1.81
CA ASN A 163 -14.94 -0.92 -1.98
C ASN A 163 -14.92 -1.76 -0.69
N PRO A 164 -15.76 -2.81 -0.58
CA PRO A 164 -15.82 -3.65 0.62
C PRO A 164 -14.53 -4.41 0.95
N GLU A 165 -13.59 -4.51 0.00
CA GLU A 165 -12.25 -5.05 0.28
C GLU A 165 -11.47 -4.19 1.29
N LEU A 166 -11.80 -2.90 1.39
CA LEU A 166 -11.33 -2.02 2.43
C LEU A 166 -12.23 -2.16 3.67
N ASN A 167 -11.73 -2.88 4.67
CA ASN A 167 -12.47 -3.16 5.89
C ASN A 167 -11.53 -3.36 7.08
N GLN A 168 -12.07 -3.15 8.29
CA GLN A 168 -11.38 -3.37 9.55
C GLN A 168 -12.38 -3.82 10.62
N ILE A 169 -11.88 -4.44 11.70
CA ILE A 169 -12.71 -4.72 12.88
C ILE A 169 -13.04 -3.36 13.53
N TYR A 170 -14.32 -3.11 13.75
CA TYR A 170 -14.80 -1.89 14.39
C TYR A 170 -14.94 -2.08 15.90
N ALA A 171 -15.66 -3.12 16.32
CA ALA A 171 -15.91 -3.43 17.72
C ALA A 171 -16.24 -4.91 17.94
N LEU A 172 -16.21 -5.33 19.21
CA LEU A 172 -16.82 -6.59 19.63
C LEU A 172 -18.33 -6.49 19.48
N PHE A 173 -18.96 -7.54 18.97
CA PHE A 173 -20.42 -7.59 18.95
C PHE A 173 -20.95 -7.80 20.37
N ILE A 174 -21.75 -6.86 20.86
CA ILE A 174 -22.40 -6.95 22.17
C ILE A 174 -23.90 -7.10 21.88
N ASN A 175 -24.46 -8.27 22.20
CA ASN A 175 -25.91 -8.44 22.21
C ASN A 175 -26.46 -7.65 23.42
N GLU A 176 -27.15 -6.54 23.16
CA GLU A 176 -28.03 -5.88 24.14
C GLU A 176 -29.35 -6.63 24.32
#